data_AF-A0AAW0GCE2-F1
#
_entry.id   AF-A0AAW0GCE2-F1
#
_cell.length_a   1.000
_cell.length_b   1.000
_cell.length_c   1.000
_cell.angle_alpha   90.00
_cell.angle_beta   90.00
_cell.angle_gamma   90.00
#
_symmetry.space_group_name_H-M   'P 1'
#
loop_
_entity.id
_entity.type
_entity.pdbx_description
1 polymer ?
#
loop_
_entity_poly.entity_id
_entity_poly.type
_entity_poly.pdbx_seq_one_letter_code
_entity_poly.pdbx_strand_id
1 'polypeptide(L)'
;MVFMSLELLLCQVQQEAVPRLYRHDLESFCWVFFWICHCYDNGQCTPRYPCTEWINVTPAQCNNAKSSVLQKNIKSTKSYALYRLTLLELMIYWVQFHNDMEFMKSRKSTMNMEGVDTGKPRRIDMSHLVDKVERTFEEPSDIEVLRNILARLPLSMTVDMQWAYEDGRNY
;
A
#
# COMPACT_ATOMS: atom_id res chain seq x y z
N MET A 1 -8.31 -8.31 -6.47
CA MET A 1 -8.66 -6.94 -6.03
C MET A 1 -8.41 -6.75 -4.54
N VAL A 2 -8.92 -7.64 -3.68
CA VAL A 2 -8.87 -7.52 -2.19
C VAL A 2 -7.52 -7.07 -1.63
N PHE A 3 -6.41 -7.55 -2.20
CA PHE A 3 -5.06 -7.22 -1.72
C PHE A 3 -4.31 -6.23 -2.59
N MET A 4 -4.93 -5.62 -3.60
CA MET A 4 -4.25 -4.65 -4.46
C MET A 4 -3.91 -3.36 -3.71
N SER A 5 -2.83 -2.68 -4.11
CA SER A 5 -2.43 -1.36 -3.60
C SER A 5 -3.54 -0.32 -3.81
N LEU A 6 -3.56 0.72 -2.96
CA LEU A 6 -4.55 1.79 -3.07
C LEU A 6 -4.42 2.54 -4.39
N GLU A 7 -3.18 2.79 -4.84
CA GLU A 7 -2.90 3.45 -6.11
C GLU A 7 -3.46 2.64 -7.29
N LEU A 8 -3.17 1.33 -7.38
CA LEU A 8 -3.70 0.51 -8.46
C LEU A 8 -5.23 0.37 -8.42
N LEU A 9 -5.84 0.33 -7.23
CA LEU A 9 -7.29 0.35 -7.09
C LEU A 9 -7.88 1.67 -7.64
N LEU A 10 -7.24 2.80 -7.37
CA LEU A 10 -7.67 4.11 -7.87
C LEU A 10 -7.53 4.19 -9.40
N CYS A 11 -6.41 3.71 -9.96
CA CYS A 11 -6.19 3.67 -11.40
C CYS A 11 -7.24 2.81 -12.12
N GLN A 12 -7.68 1.69 -11.52
CA GLN A 12 -8.78 0.90 -12.05
C GLN A 12 -10.11 1.67 -12.09
N VAL A 13 -10.38 2.52 -11.10
CA VAL A 13 -11.57 3.39 -11.09
C VAL A 13 -11.48 4.44 -12.18
N GLN A 14 -10.29 5.03 -12.37
CA GLN A 14 -10.02 6.08 -13.35
C GLN A 14 -9.83 5.56 -14.79
N GLN A 15 -9.73 4.23 -14.96
CA GLN A 15 -9.37 3.58 -16.23
C GLN A 15 -8.00 4.04 -16.76
N GLU A 16 -7.09 4.34 -15.84
CA GLU A 16 -5.73 4.76 -16.15
C GLU A 16 -4.78 3.56 -16.10
N ALA A 17 -3.83 3.53 -17.04
CA ALA A 17 -2.75 2.56 -17.03
C ALA A 17 -1.56 3.14 -16.26
N VAL A 18 -1.30 2.62 -15.06
CA VAL A 18 -0.12 2.97 -14.27
C VAL A 18 0.84 1.80 -14.25
N PRO A 19 2.15 2.03 -14.47
CA PRO A 19 3.15 0.96 -14.39
C PRO A 19 3.10 0.33 -12.99
N ARG A 20 3.18 -1.00 -12.95
CA ARG A 20 3.26 -1.71 -11.67
C ARG A 20 4.66 -1.55 -11.11
N LEU A 21 4.75 -0.93 -9.93
CA LEU A 21 6.00 -0.64 -9.24
C LEU A 21 6.16 -1.57 -8.03
N TYR A 22 7.40 -1.74 -7.55
CA TYR A 22 7.69 -2.58 -6.37
C TYR A 22 6.84 -2.20 -5.15
N ARG A 23 6.62 -0.89 -4.93
CA ARG A 23 5.76 -0.38 -3.84
C ARG A 23 4.33 -0.90 -3.90
N HIS A 24 3.80 -1.22 -5.09
CA HIS A 24 2.44 -1.76 -5.22
C HIS A 24 2.35 -3.17 -4.68
N ASP A 25 3.34 -4.00 -4.98
CA ASP A 25 3.42 -5.36 -4.46
C ASP A 25 3.64 -5.33 -2.96
N LEU A 26 4.40 -4.35 -2.48
CA LEU A 26 4.63 -4.17 -1.07
C LEU A 26 3.39 -3.76 -0.29
N GLU A 27 2.65 -2.77 -0.78
CA GLU A 27 1.38 -2.38 -0.18
C GLU A 27 0.41 -3.56 -0.20
N SER A 28 0.46 -4.35 -1.27
CA SER A 28 -0.35 -5.55 -1.40
C SER A 28 -0.01 -6.59 -0.33
N PHE A 29 1.27 -6.85 -0.08
CA PHE A 29 1.73 -7.70 1.02
C PHE A 29 1.25 -7.18 2.37
N CYS A 30 1.31 -5.88 2.59
CA CYS A 30 0.83 -5.25 3.81
C CYS A 30 -0.67 -5.51 4.06
N TRP A 31 -1.49 -5.43 3.00
CA TRP A 31 -2.91 -5.76 3.07
C TRP A 31 -3.17 -7.24 3.38
N VAL A 32 -2.36 -8.15 2.84
CA VAL A 32 -2.43 -9.58 3.20
C VAL A 32 -2.06 -9.79 4.67
N PHE A 33 -0.98 -9.16 5.14
CA PHE A 33 -0.53 -9.28 6.53
C PHE A 33 -1.56 -8.73 7.52
N PHE A 34 -2.16 -7.58 7.20
CA PHE A 34 -3.29 -7.03 7.94
C PHE A 34 -4.45 -8.03 8.00
N TRP A 35 -4.83 -8.62 6.86
CA TRP A 35 -5.92 -9.59 6.78
C TRP A 35 -5.66 -10.79 7.69
N ILE A 36 -4.45 -11.35 7.64
CA ILE A 36 -4.05 -12.48 8.48
C ILE A 36 -4.18 -12.10 9.96
N CYS A 37 -3.54 -11.01 10.38
CA CYS A 37 -3.51 -10.60 11.78
C CYS A 37 -4.90 -10.23 12.32
N HIS A 38 -5.82 -9.81 11.46
CA HIS A 38 -7.16 -9.36 11.86
C HIS A 38 -8.24 -10.44 11.74
N CYS A 39 -8.16 -11.31 10.73
CA CYS A 39 -9.21 -12.29 10.43
C CYS A 39 -8.86 -13.69 10.91
N TYR A 40 -7.59 -14.06 11.05
CA TYR A 40 -7.22 -15.40 11.49
C TYR A 40 -7.05 -15.47 13.00
N ASP A 41 -7.59 -16.51 13.61
CA ASP A 41 -7.39 -16.86 15.02
C ASP A 41 -7.23 -18.38 15.10
N ASN A 42 -6.10 -18.84 15.63
CA ASN A 42 -5.73 -20.26 15.72
C ASN A 42 -5.90 -21.03 14.41
N GLY A 43 -5.44 -20.44 13.29
CA GLY A 43 -5.52 -21.06 11.95
C GLY A 43 -6.91 -20.99 11.28
N GLN A 44 -7.95 -20.52 11.98
CA GLN A 44 -9.27 -20.36 11.41
C GLN A 44 -9.50 -18.93 10.91
N CYS A 45 -9.94 -18.80 9.66
CA CYS A 45 -10.33 -17.52 9.08
C CYS A 45 -11.75 -17.15 9.51
N THR A 46 -11.87 -16.06 10.26
CA THR A 46 -13.13 -15.39 10.58
C THR A 46 -13.07 -13.98 10.03
N PRO A 47 -13.50 -13.74 8.76
CA PRO A 47 -13.53 -12.39 8.21
C PRO A 47 -14.33 -11.46 9.12
N ARG A 48 -13.71 -10.35 9.53
CA ARG A 48 -14.31 -9.33 10.41
C ARG A 48 -14.39 -8.00 9.69
N TYR A 49 -15.22 -7.11 10.19
CA TYR A 49 -15.17 -5.71 9.78
C TYR A 49 -13.78 -5.14 10.09
N PRO A 50 -13.09 -4.46 9.16
CA PRO A 50 -13.58 -4.02 7.83
C PRO A 50 -13.19 -4.93 6.65
N CYS A 51 -12.45 -6.02 6.87
CA CYS A 51 -12.05 -6.96 5.82
C CYS A 51 -13.24 -7.54 5.03
N THR A 52 -14.38 -7.75 5.68
CA THR A 52 -15.61 -8.19 5.01
C THR A 52 -16.08 -7.23 3.91
N GLU A 53 -15.77 -5.92 4.04
CA GLU A 53 -16.11 -4.91 3.04
C GLU A 53 -15.19 -4.93 1.81
N TRP A 54 -14.15 -5.76 1.80
CA TRP A 54 -13.23 -5.86 0.66
C TRP A 54 -13.61 -6.99 -0.30
N ILE A 55 -14.49 -7.90 0.12
CA ILE A 55 -14.88 -9.08 -0.64
C ILE A 55 -16.07 -8.73 -1.56
N ASN A 56 -15.98 -9.10 -2.84
CA ASN A 56 -17.06 -8.93 -3.83
C ASN A 56 -17.55 -7.47 -4.00
N VAL A 57 -16.69 -6.49 -3.74
CA VAL A 57 -16.97 -5.07 -3.93
C VAL A 57 -16.27 -4.50 -5.16
N THR A 58 -16.68 -3.29 -5.59
CA THR A 58 -16.01 -2.57 -6.68
C THR A 58 -14.63 -2.06 -6.25
N PRO A 59 -13.72 -1.74 -7.20
CA PRO A 59 -12.41 -1.15 -6.87
C PRO A 59 -12.53 0.13 -6.03
N ALA A 60 -13.51 0.98 -6.33
CA ALA A 60 -13.78 2.21 -5.58
C ALA A 60 -14.20 1.92 -4.13
N GLN A 61 -15.09 0.95 -3.92
CA GLN A 61 -15.52 0.54 -2.58
C GLN A 61 -14.35 -0.07 -1.80
N CYS A 62 -13.54 -0.93 -2.43
CA CYS A 62 -12.37 -1.52 -1.80
C CYS A 62 -11.33 -0.45 -1.41
N ASN A 63 -11.07 0.51 -2.30
CA ASN A 63 -10.18 1.64 -2.03
C ASN A 63 -10.66 2.44 -0.82
N ASN A 64 -11.94 2.85 -0.80
CA ASN A 64 -12.52 3.62 0.31
C ASN A 64 -12.44 2.86 1.64
N ALA A 65 -12.77 1.55 1.64
CA ALA A 65 -12.72 0.73 2.84
C ALA A 65 -11.29 0.61 3.40
N LYS A 66 -10.29 0.41 2.53
CA LYS A 66 -8.86 0.37 2.90
C LYS A 66 -8.34 1.71 3.38
N SER A 67 -8.68 2.80 2.70
CA SER A 67 -8.33 4.16 3.13
C SER A 67 -8.89 4.45 4.52
N SER A 68 -10.10 3.95 4.83
CA SER A 68 -10.67 4.04 6.17
C SER A 68 -9.90 3.22 7.21
N VAL A 69 -9.33 2.07 6.84
CA VAL A 69 -8.45 1.28 7.72
C VAL A 69 -7.23 2.05 8.15
N LEU A 70 -6.56 2.73 7.21
CA LEU A 70 -5.37 3.53 7.51
C LEU A 70 -5.64 4.64 8.54
N GLN A 71 -6.89 5.11 8.63
CA GLN A 71 -7.32 6.14 9.57
C GLN A 71 -7.83 5.59 10.91
N LYS A 72 -7.93 4.27 11.07
CA LYS A 72 -8.53 3.60 12.25
C LYS A 72 -7.51 2.77 13.01
N ASN A 73 -7.61 2.76 14.34
CA ASN A 73 -6.84 1.84 15.19
C ASN A 73 -7.54 0.49 15.25
N ILE A 74 -7.22 -0.40 14.30
CA ILE A 74 -7.80 -1.73 14.21
C ILE A 74 -7.01 -2.72 15.05
N LYS A 75 -7.73 -3.54 15.83
CA LYS A 75 -7.13 -4.53 16.73
C LYS A 75 -6.82 -5.85 16.00
N SER A 76 -5.70 -6.47 16.34
CA SER A 76 -5.37 -7.84 15.91
C SER A 76 -6.12 -8.88 16.74
N THR A 77 -6.18 -10.11 16.25
CA THR A 77 -6.64 -11.27 17.02
C THR A 77 -5.62 -11.68 18.09
N LYS A 78 -6.03 -12.58 19.00
CA LYS A 78 -5.15 -13.03 20.09
C LYS A 78 -3.95 -13.80 19.55
N SER A 79 -4.16 -14.68 18.56
CA SER A 79 -3.07 -15.47 17.96
C SER A 79 -1.99 -14.61 17.30
N TYR A 80 -2.33 -13.39 16.87
CA TYR A 80 -1.41 -12.48 16.21
C TYR A 80 -1.10 -11.22 17.04
N ALA A 81 -1.27 -11.28 18.36
CA ALA A 81 -0.99 -10.15 19.26
C ALA A 81 0.48 -9.69 19.18
N LEU A 82 1.43 -10.60 19.00
CA LEU A 82 2.86 -10.30 18.87
C LEU A 82 3.18 -9.48 17.61
N TYR A 83 2.39 -9.63 16.55
CA TYR A 83 2.58 -8.91 15.29
C TYR A 83 1.92 -7.54 15.28
N ARG A 84 1.22 -7.17 16.36
CA ARG A 84 0.49 -5.90 16.43
C ARG A 84 1.40 -4.69 16.22
N LEU A 85 2.61 -4.70 16.79
CA LEU A 85 3.55 -3.59 16.65
C LEU A 85 4.05 -3.47 15.21
N THR A 86 4.47 -4.58 14.59
CA THR A 86 4.90 -4.60 13.19
C THR A 86 3.78 -4.18 12.24
N LEU A 87 2.56 -4.67 12.45
CA LEU A 87 1.41 -4.25 11.66
C LEU A 87 1.17 -2.75 11.81
N LEU A 88 1.26 -2.21 13.03
CA LEU A 88 1.08 -0.78 13.28
C LEU A 88 2.18 0.05 12.59
N GLU A 89 3.44 -0.36 12.65
CA GLU A 89 4.55 0.31 11.96
C GLU A 89 4.32 0.34 10.44
N LEU A 90 3.92 -0.78 9.84
CA LEU A 90 3.58 -0.86 8.42
C LEU A 90 2.41 0.05 8.05
N MET A 91 1.35 0.06 8.86
CA MET A 91 0.19 0.94 8.64
C MET A 91 0.59 2.43 8.74
N ILE A 92 1.42 2.79 9.72
CA ILE A 92 1.92 4.17 9.88
C ILE A 92 2.74 4.59 8.66
N TYR A 93 3.63 3.73 8.18
CA TYR A 93 4.41 3.99 6.97
C TYR A 93 3.49 4.28 5.76
N TRP A 94 2.47 3.46 5.53
CA TRP A 94 1.55 3.67 4.41
C TRP A 94 0.69 4.94 4.58
N VAL A 95 0.27 5.26 5.80
CA VAL A 95 -0.41 6.53 6.08
C VAL A 95 0.48 7.71 5.69
N GLN A 96 1.75 7.70 6.12
CA GLN A 96 2.71 8.76 5.81
C GLN A 96 2.95 8.86 4.30
N PHE A 97 3.22 7.74 3.64
CA PHE A 97 3.42 7.67 2.20
C PHE A 97 2.25 8.28 1.41
N HIS A 98 1.01 7.89 1.73
CA HIS A 98 -0.17 8.41 1.04
C HIS A 98 -0.41 9.90 1.33
N ASN A 99 -0.17 10.36 2.56
CA ASN A 99 -0.25 11.79 2.89
C ASN A 99 0.78 12.62 2.10
N ASP A 100 2.02 12.13 1.99
CA ASP A 100 3.08 12.80 1.25
C ASP A 100 2.76 12.84 -0.25
N MET A 101 2.23 11.75 -0.81
CA MET A 101 1.79 11.69 -2.21
C MET A 101 0.66 12.69 -2.50
N GLU A 102 -0.36 12.78 -1.65
CA GLU A 102 -1.46 13.74 -1.82
C GLU A 102 -1.00 15.19 -1.67
N PHE A 103 -0.08 15.47 -0.75
CA PHE A 103 0.55 16.79 -0.61
C PHE A 103 1.33 17.18 -1.88
N MET A 104 2.08 16.25 -2.45
CA MET A 104 2.86 16.48 -3.67
C MET A 104 1.97 16.69 -4.91
N LYS A 105 0.87 15.93 -5.04
CA LYS A 105 -0.13 16.16 -6.10
C LYS A 105 -0.75 17.56 -5.99
N SER A 106 -1.08 17.98 -4.77
CA SER A 106 -1.65 19.30 -4.50
C SER A 106 -0.69 20.43 -4.92
N ARG A 107 0.62 20.32 -4.59
CA ARG A 107 1.63 21.30 -5.02
C ARG A 107 1.84 21.35 -6.54
N LYS A 108 1.81 20.21 -7.22
CA LYS A 108 1.88 20.18 -8.70
C LYS A 108 0.69 20.91 -9.32
N SER A 109 -0.51 20.74 -8.76
CA SER A 109 -1.71 21.44 -9.23
C SER A 109 -1.63 22.96 -9.05
N THR A 110 -1.07 23.45 -7.93
CA THR A 110 -0.91 24.90 -7.71
C THR A 110 0.14 25.52 -8.63
N MET A 111 1.26 24.83 -8.87
CA MET A 111 2.30 25.32 -9.80
C MET A 111 1.82 25.36 -11.25
N ASN A 112 0.92 24.46 -11.65
CA ASN A 112 0.30 24.47 -12.98
C ASN A 112 -0.73 25.60 -13.15
N MET A 113 -1.29 26.15 -12.06
CA MET A 113 -2.22 27.28 -12.11
C MET A 113 -1.51 28.65 -12.17
N GLU A 114 -0.31 28.78 -11.59
CA GLU A 114 0.50 30.02 -11.67
C GLU A 114 1.16 30.23 -13.04
N GLY A 115 1.03 29.28 -13.98
CA GLY A 115 1.47 29.38 -15.37
C GLY A 115 0.45 29.99 -16.34
N VAL A 116 -0.72 30.44 -15.86
CA VAL A 116 -1.67 31.21 -16.68
C VAL A 116 -1.31 32.69 -16.58
N ASP A 117 -0.32 33.11 -17.39
CA ASP A 117 -0.15 34.52 -17.74
C ASP A 117 -0.41 34.75 -19.23
N THR A 118 -1.01 35.91 -19.47
CA THR A 118 -1.56 36.57 -20.65
C THR A 118 -0.61 36.76 -21.85
N GLY A 119 0.37 35.89 -22.06
CA GLY A 119 1.29 36.00 -23.19
C GLY A 119 2.00 34.68 -23.46
N LYS A 120 1.68 34.07 -24.61
CA LYS A 120 2.20 32.78 -25.12
C LYS A 120 3.60 32.39 -24.57
N PRO A 121 3.71 31.34 -23.73
CA PRO A 121 4.99 30.74 -23.41
C PRO A 121 5.30 29.58 -24.37
N ARG A 122 6.58 29.45 -24.75
CA ARG A 122 7.11 28.26 -25.41
C ARG A 122 6.84 27.05 -24.51
N ARG A 123 6.17 26.04 -25.06
CA ARG A 123 5.98 24.72 -24.46
C ARG A 123 7.36 24.12 -24.15
N ILE A 124 7.81 24.20 -22.90
CA ILE A 124 8.92 23.38 -22.42
C ILE A 124 8.32 22.01 -22.15
N ASP A 125 8.83 21.01 -22.85
CA ASP A 125 8.41 19.63 -22.65
C ASP A 125 8.96 19.10 -21.31
N MET A 126 8.09 19.13 -20.30
CA MET A 126 8.39 18.67 -18.94
C MET A 126 8.09 17.18 -18.74
N SER A 127 7.69 16.44 -19.78
CA SER A 127 7.39 15.00 -19.69
C SER A 127 8.55 14.22 -19.08
N HIS A 128 9.80 14.56 -19.45
CA HIS A 128 10.99 13.93 -18.90
C HIS A 128 11.21 14.19 -17.40
N LEU A 129 10.73 15.32 -16.87
CA LEU A 129 10.85 15.65 -15.43
C LEU A 129 9.78 14.95 -14.61
N VAL A 130 8.59 14.75 -15.17
CA VAL A 130 7.53 13.94 -14.54
C VAL A 130 7.97 12.48 -14.45
N ASP A 131 8.49 11.93 -15.56
CA ASP A 131 9.09 10.59 -15.62
C ASP A 131 10.27 10.43 -14.65
N LYS A 132 11.11 11.47 -14.53
CA LYS A 132 12.25 11.43 -13.63
C LYS A 132 11.80 11.49 -12.17
N VAL A 133 10.84 12.34 -11.82
CA VAL A 133 10.26 12.40 -10.46
C VAL A 133 9.56 11.09 -10.09
N GLU A 134 8.81 10.48 -11.01
CA GLU A 134 8.18 9.16 -10.77
C GLU A 134 9.21 8.05 -10.61
N ARG A 135 10.28 8.04 -11.40
CA ARG A 135 11.41 7.10 -11.25
C ARG A 135 12.29 7.38 -10.03
N THR A 136 12.37 8.62 -9.54
CA THR A 136 13.15 8.95 -8.33
C THR A 136 12.49 8.39 -7.06
N PHE A 137 11.20 8.05 -7.10
CA PHE A 137 10.52 7.36 -6.00
C PHE A 137 10.64 5.83 -6.04
N GLU A 138 11.40 5.25 -6.99
CA GLU A 138 11.83 3.84 -6.92
C GLU A 138 13.05 3.66 -5.99
N GLU A 139 13.44 4.68 -5.22
CA GLU A 139 14.69 4.67 -4.48
C GLU A 139 14.69 3.69 -3.27
N PRO A 140 15.85 3.11 -2.95
CA PRO A 140 16.10 2.08 -1.92
C PRO A 140 15.56 2.34 -0.50
N SER A 141 14.98 3.51 -0.25
CA SER A 141 14.20 3.88 0.94
C SER A 141 13.16 2.82 1.30
N ASP A 142 12.32 2.40 0.36
CA ASP A 142 11.20 1.49 0.68
C ASP A 142 11.70 0.10 1.04
N ILE A 143 12.69 -0.41 0.30
CA ILE A 143 13.35 -1.69 0.60
C ILE A 143 14.04 -1.64 1.95
N GLU A 144 14.67 -0.52 2.30
CA GLU A 144 15.38 -0.36 3.57
C GLU A 144 14.41 -0.20 4.75
N VAL A 145 13.33 0.58 4.60
CA VAL A 145 12.24 0.66 5.59
C VAL A 145 11.68 -0.72 5.86
N LEU A 146 11.42 -1.50 4.81
CA LEU A 146 10.97 -2.87 4.97
C LEU A 146 12.00 -3.79 5.57
N ARG A 147 13.24 -3.75 5.12
CA ARG A 147 14.30 -4.58 5.69
C ARG A 147 14.38 -4.30 7.18
N ASN A 148 14.26 -3.05 7.59
CA ASN A 148 14.24 -2.64 8.98
C ASN A 148 13.00 -3.12 9.74
N ILE A 149 11.82 -3.13 9.13
CA ILE A 149 10.59 -3.66 9.75
C ILE A 149 10.63 -5.19 9.83
N LEU A 150 11.03 -5.86 8.75
CA LEU A 150 11.12 -7.31 8.63
C LEU A 150 12.22 -7.90 9.51
N ALA A 151 13.36 -7.21 9.67
CA ALA A 151 14.43 -7.61 10.57
C ALA A 151 14.00 -7.61 12.05
N ARG A 152 12.90 -6.92 12.39
CA ARG A 152 12.32 -6.90 13.74
C ARG A 152 11.23 -7.95 13.94
N LEU A 153 10.84 -8.67 12.90
CA LEU A 153 9.90 -9.77 13.04
C LEU A 153 10.56 -10.91 13.80
N PRO A 154 9.84 -11.57 14.73
CA PRO A 154 10.37 -12.73 15.42
C PRO A 154 10.70 -13.85 14.41
N LEU A 155 11.85 -14.50 14.57
CA LEU A 155 12.37 -15.58 13.72
C LEU A 155 11.36 -16.73 13.50
N SER A 156 10.37 -16.89 14.38
CA SER A 156 9.26 -17.85 14.18
C SER A 156 8.53 -17.62 12.85
N MET A 157 8.40 -16.36 12.40
CA MET A 157 7.69 -16.01 11.16
C MET A 157 8.49 -16.40 9.90
N THR A 158 9.82 -16.32 9.95
CA THR A 158 10.67 -16.76 8.82
C THR A 158 10.59 -18.25 8.59
N VAL A 159 10.46 -19.05 9.66
CA VAL A 159 10.33 -20.51 9.56
C VAL A 159 8.96 -20.91 9.04
N ASP A 160 7.88 -20.28 9.53
CA ASP A 160 6.51 -20.56 9.09
C ASP A 160 6.26 -20.15 7.62
N MET A 161 6.86 -19.05 7.15
CA MET A 161 6.79 -18.65 5.74
C MET A 161 7.62 -19.56 4.82
N GLN A 162 8.79 -20.04 5.26
CA GLN A 162 9.57 -21.02 4.50
C GLN A 162 8.84 -22.34 4.36
N TRP A 163 8.20 -22.82 5.44
CA TRP A 163 7.36 -24.01 5.42
C TRP A 163 6.18 -23.89 4.46
N ALA A 164 5.45 -22.77 4.48
CA ALA A 164 4.34 -22.54 3.56
C ALA A 164 4.78 -22.46 2.09
N TYR A 165 5.98 -21.96 1.82
CA TYR A 165 6.55 -21.88 0.46
C TYR A 165 7.05 -23.25 -0.05
N GLU A 166 7.57 -24.11 0.83
CA GLU A 166 8.02 -25.45 0.48
C GLU A 166 6.86 -26.43 0.26
N ASP A 167 5.78 -26.31 1.03
CA ASP A 167 4.58 -27.15 0.89
C ASP A 167 3.78 -26.81 -0.39
N GLY A 168 3.78 -25.53 -0.79
CA GLY A 168 3.15 -25.06 -2.03
C GLY A 168 3.85 -25.48 -3.34
N ARG A 169 5.03 -26.11 -3.28
CA ARG A 169 5.73 -26.67 -4.47
C ARG A 169 5.40 -28.15 -4.74
N ASN A 170 4.61 -28.79 -3.88
CA ASN A 170 4.22 -30.19 -4.01
C ASN A 170 2.82 -30.42 -4.63
N TYR A 171 2.23 -29.40 -5.25
CA TYR A 171 0.94 -29.47 -5.97
C TYR A 171 1.06 -28.94 -7.39
#